data_AF-A0A8J4A0Q5-F1
#
_entry.id   AF-A0A8J4A0Q5-F1
#
_cell.length_a   1.000
_cell.length_b   1.000
_cell.length_c   1.000
_cell.angle_alpha   90.00
_cell.angle_beta   90.00
_cell.angle_gamma   90.00
#
_symmetry.space_group_name_H-M   'P 1'
#
loop_
_entity.id
_entity.type
_entity.pdbx_description
1 polymer ?
#
loop_
_entity_poly.entity_id
_entity_poly.type
_entity_poly.pdbx_seq_one_letter_code
_entity_poly.pdbx_strand_id
1 'polypeptide(L)'
;MTTERLADAVAAAGPLLGTAPEAVAEALGWRALRDFGGDGVVADAGVADVHLRGRLAVTEVRATLVSTPDGRASIVDAFADAAAALRQRFGSPASERPGAWPAVTWRLPRIRGSGLLWRRRHATLTLCYSPDARGVELAVRSDDEADRLAAAAVAAAARAETAASPPPPGGWADGDWARFTDTLTAELADLEPDHVVILADRTASDAYVQFMQFEQYSPPYLTAETISDHFRDDHRQLTPDQRQRLTALGWEPPDGAANWTRHLEWPARWDGYHRLADLTVATLRDVHGTRSPADLVLGGWGYDHTRPPPFPRLGLATR
;
A
#
# COMPACT_ATOMS: atom_id res chain seq x y z
N MET A 1 -2.12 8.99 26.93
CA MET A 1 -2.51 7.94 27.90
C MET A 1 -2.34 6.61 27.18
N THR A 2 -1.59 5.69 27.77
CA THR A 2 -0.45 5.03 27.11
C THR A 2 -0.74 3.68 26.46
N THR A 3 0.02 3.42 25.40
CA THR A 3 0.29 2.21 24.60
C THR A 3 0.49 0.89 25.36
N GLU A 4 0.45 0.88 26.70
CA GLU A 4 0.61 -0.32 27.54
C GLU A 4 -0.63 -1.21 27.60
N ARG A 5 -1.84 -0.70 27.37
CA ARG A 5 -3.08 -1.45 27.65
C ARG A 5 -3.54 -2.40 26.53
N LEU A 6 -3.03 -2.26 25.30
CA LEU A 6 -3.27 -3.19 24.19
C LEU A 6 -2.38 -4.46 24.30
N ALA A 7 -1.21 -4.33 24.92
CA ALA A 7 -0.24 -5.41 25.10
C ALA A 7 -0.72 -6.47 26.12
N ASP A 8 -1.40 -6.05 27.19
CA ASP A 8 -1.93 -6.94 28.24
C ASP A 8 -3.13 -7.77 27.77
N ALA A 9 -3.98 -7.20 26.91
CA ALA A 9 -5.13 -7.91 26.34
C ALA A 9 -4.69 -9.08 25.45
N VAL A 10 -3.65 -8.89 24.62
CA VAL A 10 -3.11 -9.91 23.70
C VAL A 10 -2.29 -10.99 24.41
N ALA A 11 -1.70 -10.69 25.57
CA ALA A 11 -1.07 -11.71 26.42
C ALA A 11 -2.09 -12.68 27.05
N ALA A 12 -3.34 -12.25 27.26
CA ALA A 12 -4.41 -13.06 27.83
C ALA A 12 -5.06 -14.03 26.83
N ALA A 13 -4.76 -13.95 25.53
CA ALA A 13 -5.40 -14.75 24.47
C ALA A 13 -4.85 -16.16 24.31
N GLY A 14 -3.63 -16.39 24.78
CA GLY A 14 -2.91 -17.66 24.65
C GLY A 14 -3.68 -18.91 25.14
N PRO A 15 -4.53 -18.82 26.18
CA PRO A 15 -5.32 -19.97 26.66
C PRO A 15 -6.74 -20.11 26.07
N LEU A 16 -7.25 -19.18 25.26
CA LEU A 16 -8.69 -19.00 25.02
C LEU A 16 -9.30 -19.78 23.82
N LEU A 17 -8.61 -20.80 23.29
CA LEU A 17 -9.19 -21.69 22.26
C LEU A 17 -10.13 -22.77 22.83
N GLY A 18 -10.95 -22.39 23.80
CA GLY A 18 -12.05 -23.18 24.36
C GLY A 18 -13.14 -22.33 25.02
N THR A 19 -13.07 -21.00 24.92
CA THR A 19 -13.98 -20.06 25.55
C THR A 19 -14.87 -19.35 24.52
N ALA A 20 -15.96 -18.75 25.02
CA ALA A 20 -16.93 -18.03 24.22
C ALA A 20 -16.27 -16.96 23.33
N PRO A 21 -16.83 -16.67 22.14
CA PRO A 21 -16.30 -15.70 21.17
C PRO A 21 -15.94 -14.34 21.78
N GLU A 22 -16.65 -13.90 22.82
CA GLU A 22 -16.35 -12.64 23.51
C GLU A 22 -14.96 -12.61 24.17
N ALA A 23 -14.47 -13.75 24.67
CA ALA A 23 -13.16 -13.84 25.31
C ALA A 23 -12.02 -13.82 24.28
N VAL A 24 -12.23 -14.40 23.10
CA VAL A 24 -11.28 -14.32 21.98
C VAL A 24 -11.20 -12.88 21.45
N ALA A 25 -12.34 -12.19 21.33
CA ALA A 25 -12.38 -10.78 20.97
C ALA A 25 -11.66 -9.92 22.03
N GLU A 26 -11.99 -10.07 23.31
CA GLU A 26 -11.34 -9.34 24.40
C GLU A 26 -9.82 -9.55 24.42
N ALA A 27 -9.39 -10.78 24.17
CA ALA A 27 -7.98 -11.11 24.18
C ALA A 27 -7.24 -10.79 22.87
N LEU A 28 -7.91 -10.61 21.73
CA LEU A 28 -7.27 -10.02 20.54
C LEU A 28 -7.07 -8.50 20.65
N GLY A 29 -7.33 -7.91 21.82
CA GLY A 29 -7.16 -6.47 22.03
C GLY A 29 -8.34 -5.64 21.51
N TRP A 30 -9.53 -6.23 21.37
CA TRP A 30 -10.73 -5.58 20.83
C TRP A 30 -11.10 -4.25 21.50
N ARG A 31 -10.86 -4.13 22.81
CA ARG A 31 -11.07 -2.86 23.54
C ARG A 31 -10.12 -1.75 23.10
N ALA A 32 -8.86 -2.09 22.82
CA ALA A 32 -7.86 -1.12 22.41
C ALA A 32 -7.87 -0.84 20.89
N LEU A 33 -8.49 -1.71 20.07
CA LEU A 33 -8.90 -1.35 18.70
C LEU A 33 -10.07 -0.36 18.69
N ARG A 34 -11.00 -0.44 19.67
CA ARG A 34 -12.03 0.59 19.90
C ARG A 34 -11.45 1.94 20.31
N ASP A 35 -10.42 1.94 21.15
CA ASP A 35 -9.74 3.15 21.61
C ASP A 35 -8.73 3.72 20.59
N PHE A 36 -8.40 2.97 19.53
CA PHE A 36 -7.59 3.43 18.40
C PHE A 36 -8.35 4.41 17.50
N GLY A 37 -9.68 4.43 17.61
CA GLY A 37 -10.50 5.44 16.98
C GLY A 37 -10.32 6.79 17.63
N GLY A 38 -9.59 7.70 16.95
CA GLY A 38 -9.92 9.11 17.06
C GLY A 38 -11.39 9.33 16.67
N ASP A 39 -11.96 10.48 17.04
CA ASP A 39 -13.36 10.86 16.74
C ASP A 39 -13.71 10.50 15.28
N GLY A 40 -14.34 9.34 15.05
CA GLY A 40 -14.70 8.87 13.71
C GLY A 40 -14.49 7.40 13.35
N VAL A 41 -13.66 6.63 14.04
CA VAL A 41 -13.51 5.19 13.69
C VAL A 41 -14.61 4.36 14.36
N VAL A 42 -15.47 3.74 13.57
CA VAL A 42 -16.49 2.79 14.08
C VAL A 42 -15.93 1.38 13.90
N ALA A 43 -15.42 0.79 14.98
CA ALA A 43 -15.12 -0.63 14.99
C ALA A 43 -16.44 -1.42 15.01
N ASP A 44 -16.87 -1.93 13.86
CA ASP A 44 -17.97 -2.89 13.78
C ASP A 44 -17.40 -4.31 13.89
N ALA A 45 -17.62 -4.94 15.05
CA ALA A 45 -17.34 -6.38 15.22
C ALA A 45 -18.49 -7.16 14.61
N GLY A 46 -18.37 -7.46 13.32
CA GLY A 46 -19.04 -8.62 12.77
C GLY A 46 -18.17 -9.85 13.01
N VAL A 47 -18.50 -10.70 14.00
CA VAL A 47 -18.09 -12.11 13.90
C VAL A 47 -18.95 -12.71 12.79
N ALA A 48 -18.48 -12.57 11.55
CA ALA A 48 -19.32 -12.77 10.38
C ALA A 48 -19.77 -14.23 10.22
N ASP A 49 -19.00 -15.21 10.70
CA ASP A 49 -19.42 -16.61 10.69
C ASP A 49 -18.53 -17.49 11.58
N VAL A 50 -19.11 -18.13 12.62
CA VAL A 50 -18.48 -19.30 13.28
C VAL A 50 -19.17 -20.55 12.76
N HIS A 51 -18.64 -21.13 11.68
CA HIS A 51 -19.16 -22.40 11.16
C HIS A 51 -18.79 -23.57 12.09
N LEU A 52 -19.67 -23.85 13.07
CA LEU A 52 -19.58 -25.04 13.92
C LEU A 52 -20.14 -26.28 13.22
N ARG A 53 -19.48 -26.78 12.17
CA ARG A 53 -19.75 -28.15 11.69
C ARG A 53 -18.93 -29.16 12.50
N GLY A 54 -19.45 -29.52 13.68
CA GLY A 54 -19.05 -30.70 14.46
C GLY A 54 -17.58 -30.74 14.88
N ARG A 55 -17.29 -30.22 16.08
CA ARG A 55 -15.97 -30.03 16.75
C ARG A 55 -15.26 -28.73 16.32
N LEU A 56 -15.09 -27.84 17.30
CA LEU A 56 -14.64 -26.45 17.14
C LEU A 56 -13.38 -26.33 16.29
N ALA A 57 -13.50 -25.64 15.16
CA ALA A 57 -12.42 -24.92 14.52
C ALA A 57 -12.95 -23.53 14.20
N VAL A 58 -12.48 -22.51 14.93
CA VAL A 58 -12.66 -21.12 14.49
C VAL A 58 -11.96 -21.03 13.14
N THR A 59 -12.75 -20.82 12.08
CA THR A 59 -12.22 -20.84 10.71
C THR A 59 -11.78 -19.42 10.32
N GLU A 60 -12.51 -18.40 10.78
CA GLU A 60 -12.22 -17.00 10.56
C GLU A 60 -12.65 -16.14 11.75
N VAL A 61 -11.78 -15.23 12.22
CA VAL A 61 -12.17 -14.08 13.03
C VAL A 61 -11.92 -12.85 12.18
N ARG A 62 -12.95 -12.04 11.91
CA ARG A 62 -12.86 -10.82 11.12
C ARG A 62 -13.16 -9.60 12.01
N ALA A 63 -12.32 -8.59 11.91
CA ALA A 63 -12.52 -7.29 12.50
C ALA A 63 -12.44 -6.25 11.37
N THR A 64 -13.47 -5.44 11.21
CA THR A 64 -13.47 -4.35 10.23
C THR A 64 -13.33 -3.04 10.98
N LEU A 65 -12.21 -2.36 10.75
CA LEU A 65 -12.03 -0.98 11.10
C LEU A 65 -12.70 -0.13 10.01
N VAL A 66 -13.94 0.30 10.25
CA VAL A 66 -14.65 1.17 9.32
C VAL A 66 -14.17 2.59 9.57
N SER A 67 -13.57 3.21 8.56
CA SER A 67 -13.22 4.62 8.60
C SER A 67 -14.50 5.45 8.46
N THR A 68 -14.57 6.59 9.16
CA THR A 68 -15.54 7.67 8.89
C THR A 68 -15.55 8.05 7.39
N PRO A 69 -16.52 8.83 6.90
CA PRO A 69 -16.55 9.39 5.55
C PRO A 69 -15.30 10.18 5.08
N ASP A 70 -14.23 10.28 5.87
CA ASP A 70 -13.01 11.07 5.60
C ASP A 70 -12.14 10.53 4.44
N GLY A 71 -12.62 9.53 3.71
CA GLY A 71 -12.09 9.17 2.40
C GLY A 71 -10.81 8.33 2.46
N ARG A 72 -10.16 8.22 1.29
CA ARG A 72 -9.08 7.26 1.03
C ARG A 72 -7.85 7.48 1.93
N ALA A 73 -7.51 8.72 2.24
CA ALA A 73 -6.35 9.07 3.07
C ALA A 73 -6.42 8.44 4.47
N SER A 74 -7.56 8.56 5.14
CA SER A 74 -7.79 8.00 6.48
C SER A 74 -7.66 6.48 6.49
N ILE A 75 -8.09 5.80 5.42
CA ILE A 75 -8.00 4.34 5.35
C ILE A 75 -6.55 3.89 5.14
N VAL A 76 -5.80 4.58 4.27
CA VAL A 76 -4.37 4.29 4.05
C VAL A 76 -3.57 4.49 5.34
N ASP A 77 -3.85 5.57 6.07
CA ASP A 77 -3.21 5.85 7.36
C ASP A 77 -3.56 4.80 8.41
N ALA A 78 -4.84 4.43 8.53
CA ALA A 78 -5.27 3.39 9.45
C ALA A 78 -4.61 2.03 9.13
N PHE A 79 -4.44 1.70 7.84
CA PHE A 79 -3.74 0.49 7.42
C PHE A 79 -2.27 0.53 7.82
N ALA A 80 -1.58 1.64 7.56
CA ALA A 80 -0.17 1.81 7.93
C ALA A 80 0.04 1.72 9.44
N ASP A 81 -0.82 2.36 10.24
CA ASP A 81 -0.74 2.33 11.70
C ASP A 81 -1.02 0.93 12.26
N ALA A 82 -2.04 0.24 11.75
CA ALA A 82 -2.33 -1.14 12.14
C ALA A 82 -1.19 -2.07 11.77
N ALA A 83 -0.60 -1.93 10.56
CA ALA A 83 0.54 -2.73 10.14
C ALA A 83 1.76 -2.50 11.05
N ALA A 84 2.08 -1.25 11.37
CA ALA A 84 3.18 -0.90 12.28
C ALA A 84 2.99 -1.52 13.67
N ALA A 85 1.78 -1.41 14.25
CA ALA A 85 1.46 -2.01 15.54
C ALA A 85 1.60 -3.55 15.53
N LEU A 86 1.14 -4.20 14.45
CA LEU A 86 1.27 -5.65 14.28
C LEU A 86 2.73 -6.07 14.10
N ARG A 87 3.56 -5.31 13.37
CA ARG A 87 5.01 -5.57 13.26
C ARG A 87 5.73 -5.46 14.60
N GLN A 88 5.42 -4.44 15.40
CA GLN A 88 5.98 -4.31 16.75
C GLN A 88 5.65 -5.53 17.63
N ARG A 89 4.45 -6.12 17.43
CA ARG A 89 3.96 -7.22 18.26
C ARG A 89 4.41 -8.61 17.79
N PHE A 90 4.28 -8.89 16.50
CA PHE A 90 4.47 -10.21 15.91
C PHE A 90 5.79 -10.34 15.16
N GLY A 91 6.57 -9.26 15.09
CA GLY A 91 7.81 -9.19 14.31
C GLY A 91 7.55 -9.00 12.83
N SER A 92 8.54 -9.37 12.01
CA SER A 92 8.45 -9.25 10.56
C SER A 92 7.29 -10.10 10.01
N PRO A 93 6.49 -9.55 9.08
CA PRO A 93 5.46 -10.32 8.41
C PRO A 93 6.05 -11.42 7.54
N ALA A 94 5.23 -12.44 7.28
CA ALA A 94 5.53 -13.52 6.36
C ALA A 94 5.35 -13.09 4.89
N SER A 95 4.46 -12.14 4.62
CA SER A 95 4.32 -11.51 3.30
C SER A 95 3.75 -10.10 3.38
N GLU A 96 4.12 -9.28 2.39
CA GLU A 96 3.77 -7.88 2.27
C GLU A 96 3.39 -7.61 0.81
N ARG A 97 2.13 -7.27 0.57
CA ARG A 97 1.60 -7.07 -0.77
C ARG A 97 1.10 -5.63 -0.91
N PRO A 98 1.85 -4.73 -1.58
CA PRO A 98 1.36 -3.41 -1.95
C PRO A 98 0.37 -3.47 -3.12
N GLY A 99 -0.09 -2.31 -3.60
CA GLY A 99 -1.04 -2.17 -4.71
C GLY A 99 -2.44 -1.75 -4.29
N ALA A 100 -3.41 -1.87 -5.20
CA ALA A 100 -4.80 -1.48 -4.96
C ALA A 100 -5.52 -2.30 -3.88
N TRP A 101 -4.97 -3.48 -3.55
CA TRP A 101 -5.50 -4.40 -2.54
C TRP A 101 -4.41 -4.76 -1.53
N PRO A 102 -3.93 -3.76 -0.78
CA PRO A 102 -2.78 -3.92 0.09
C PRO A 102 -3.08 -4.95 1.17
N ALA A 103 -2.09 -5.81 1.46
CA ALA A 103 -2.21 -6.82 2.49
C ALA A 103 -0.87 -7.08 3.20
N VAL A 104 -0.90 -7.23 4.53
CA VAL A 104 0.23 -7.69 5.34
C VAL A 104 -0.17 -8.95 6.08
N THR A 105 0.68 -9.97 6.02
CA THR A 105 0.35 -11.31 6.53
C THR A 105 1.40 -11.78 7.50
N TRP A 106 0.99 -12.27 8.67
CA TRP A 106 1.85 -12.90 9.67
C TRP A 106 1.49 -14.36 9.85
N ARG A 107 2.50 -15.23 9.90
CA ARG A 107 2.32 -16.62 10.36
C ARG A 107 2.36 -16.64 11.87
N LEU A 108 1.25 -17.02 12.48
CA LEU A 108 1.19 -17.11 13.93
C LEU A 108 1.94 -18.36 14.41
N PRO A 109 2.65 -18.28 15.56
CA PRO A 109 3.28 -19.44 16.16
C PRO A 109 2.23 -20.51 16.47
N ARG A 110 2.64 -21.78 16.40
CA ARG A 110 1.74 -22.92 16.62
C ARG A 110 1.02 -22.80 17.95
N ILE A 111 -0.31 -22.70 17.89
CA ILE A 111 -1.13 -22.78 19.09
C ILE A 111 -1.23 -24.26 19.48
N ARG A 112 -0.72 -24.62 20.65
CA ARG A 112 -0.83 -26.00 21.15
C ARG A 112 -2.28 -26.29 21.48
N GLY A 113 -2.99 -27.00 20.61
CA GLY A 113 -4.27 -27.62 20.94
C GLY A 113 -4.04 -28.77 21.92
N SER A 114 -4.76 -28.78 23.04
CA SER A 114 -4.79 -29.91 23.96
C SER A 114 -5.60 -31.06 23.33
N GLY A 115 -4.94 -32.01 22.66
CA GLY A 115 -5.59 -33.25 22.20
C GLY A 115 -4.78 -34.05 21.17
N LEU A 116 -4.91 -35.39 21.20
CA LEU A 116 -4.14 -36.32 20.36
C LEU A 116 -4.52 -36.31 18.86
N LEU A 117 -5.53 -35.56 18.43
CA LEU A 117 -6.06 -35.59 17.05
C LEU A 117 -5.96 -34.26 16.30
N TRP A 118 -5.32 -33.22 16.86
CA TRP A 118 -5.16 -31.95 16.16
C TRP A 118 -4.07 -32.08 15.08
N ARG A 119 -4.49 -32.17 13.81
CA ARG A 119 -3.57 -31.98 12.68
C ARG A 119 -2.93 -30.60 12.84
N ARG A 120 -1.60 -30.55 12.72
CA ARG A 120 -0.80 -29.32 12.80
C ARG A 120 -1.24 -28.36 11.70
N ARG A 121 -2.04 -27.36 12.03
CA ARG A 121 -2.37 -26.27 11.11
C ARG A 121 -1.74 -25.00 11.66
N HIS A 122 -1.07 -24.27 10.79
CA HIS A 122 -0.66 -22.90 11.10
C HIS A 122 -1.89 -22.00 10.93
N ALA A 123 -1.93 -20.93 11.71
CA ALA A 123 -2.91 -19.88 11.58
C ALA A 123 -2.18 -18.65 11.05
N THR A 124 -2.90 -17.89 10.23
CA THR A 124 -2.37 -16.73 9.54
C THR A 124 -3.21 -15.51 9.92
N LEU A 125 -2.54 -14.44 10.34
CA LEU A 125 -3.15 -13.14 10.59
C LEU A 125 -2.94 -12.28 9.35
N THR A 126 -4.01 -11.80 8.73
CA THR A 126 -3.96 -10.95 7.54
C THR A 126 -4.61 -9.61 7.85
N LEU A 127 -3.87 -8.52 7.64
CA LEU A 127 -4.39 -7.16 7.58
C LEU A 127 -4.55 -6.80 6.10
N CYS A 128 -5.73 -6.41 5.64
CA CYS A 128 -5.93 -5.97 4.26
C CYS A 128 -6.88 -4.78 4.15
N TYR A 129 -6.78 -4.06 3.04
CA TYR A 129 -7.81 -3.09 2.65
C TYR A 129 -9.00 -3.82 2.03
N SER A 130 -10.21 -3.44 2.44
CA SER A 130 -11.45 -3.88 1.82
C SER A 130 -12.12 -2.69 1.13
N PRO A 131 -12.05 -2.61 -0.21
CA PRO A 131 -12.73 -1.58 -1.01
C PRO A 131 -14.25 -1.60 -0.80
N ASP A 132 -14.83 -2.79 -0.65
CA ASP A 132 -16.27 -2.97 -0.44
C ASP A 132 -16.71 -2.48 0.95
N ALA A 133 -15.86 -2.68 1.98
CA ALA A 133 -16.15 -2.26 3.34
C ALA A 133 -15.66 -0.83 3.66
N ARG A 134 -15.00 -0.15 2.71
CA ARG A 134 -14.39 1.18 2.88
C ARG A 134 -13.56 1.26 4.17
N GLY A 135 -12.76 0.24 4.42
CA GLY A 135 -12.08 0.10 5.69
C GLY A 135 -10.90 -0.87 5.66
N VAL A 136 -10.29 -1.03 6.82
CA VAL A 136 -9.21 -1.98 7.03
C VAL A 136 -9.79 -3.22 7.69
N GLU A 137 -9.54 -4.38 7.11
CA GLU A 137 -9.96 -5.67 7.63
C GLU A 137 -8.76 -6.38 8.26
N LEU A 138 -8.93 -6.84 9.50
CA LEU A 138 -8.02 -7.76 10.16
C LEU A 138 -8.69 -9.12 10.28
N ALA A 139 -8.05 -10.16 9.75
CA ALA A 139 -8.61 -11.50 9.74
C ALA A 139 -7.60 -12.54 10.25
N VAL A 140 -8.03 -13.44 11.13
CA VAL A 140 -7.27 -14.65 11.50
C VAL A 140 -7.90 -15.84 10.79
N ARG A 141 -7.12 -16.54 9.96
CA ARG A 141 -7.60 -17.65 9.12
C ARG A 141 -6.66 -18.85 9.18
N SER A 142 -7.16 -20.02 8.78
CA SER A 142 -6.28 -21.16 8.48
C SER A 142 -5.56 -20.97 7.14
N ASP A 143 -4.35 -21.51 6.97
CA ASP A 143 -3.53 -21.32 5.75
C ASP A 143 -4.28 -21.67 4.45
N ASP A 144 -5.02 -22.78 4.42
CA ASP A 144 -5.76 -23.26 3.24
C ASP A 144 -6.83 -22.25 2.76
N GLU A 145 -7.34 -21.43 3.66
CA GLU A 145 -8.39 -20.43 3.38
C GLU A 145 -7.80 -19.07 3.05
N ALA A 146 -6.69 -18.70 3.71
CA ALA A 146 -5.94 -17.49 3.39
C ALA A 146 -5.50 -17.48 1.91
N ASP A 147 -4.97 -18.59 1.41
CA ASP A 147 -4.52 -18.70 0.01
C ASP A 147 -5.68 -18.56 -0.99
N ARG A 148 -6.84 -19.16 -0.71
CA ARG A 148 -8.02 -19.07 -1.58
C ARG A 148 -8.58 -17.65 -1.66
N LEU A 149 -8.65 -16.95 -0.53
CA LEU A 149 -9.16 -15.57 -0.48
C LEU A 149 -8.18 -14.60 -1.11
N ALA A 150 -6.87 -14.79 -0.93
CA ALA A 150 -5.86 -14.01 -1.63
C ALA A 150 -6.04 -14.13 -3.15
N ALA A 151 -6.25 -15.34 -3.67
CA ALA A 151 -6.54 -15.59 -5.08
C ALA A 151 -7.88 -14.98 -5.53
N ALA A 152 -8.92 -15.07 -4.70
CA ALA A 152 -10.22 -14.47 -5.00
C ALA A 152 -10.18 -12.94 -5.04
N ALA A 153 -9.41 -12.31 -4.15
CA ALA A 153 -9.21 -10.86 -4.10
C ALA A 153 -8.47 -10.37 -5.36
N VAL A 154 -7.43 -11.08 -5.80
CA VAL A 154 -6.74 -10.77 -7.08
C VAL A 154 -7.71 -10.91 -8.26
N ALA A 155 -8.55 -11.94 -8.28
CA ALA A 155 -9.55 -12.11 -9.33
C ALA A 155 -10.65 -11.03 -9.29
N ALA A 156 -11.01 -10.52 -8.09
CA ALA A 156 -11.94 -9.41 -7.93
C ALA A 156 -11.33 -8.08 -8.39
N ALA A 157 -10.06 -7.84 -8.07
CA ALA A 157 -9.28 -6.69 -8.52
C ALA A 157 -9.27 -6.57 -10.05
N ALA A 158 -8.90 -7.65 -10.73
CA ALA A 158 -8.87 -7.71 -12.19
C ALA A 158 -10.24 -7.39 -12.83
N ARG A 159 -11.34 -7.82 -12.19
CA ARG A 159 -12.70 -7.51 -12.65
C ARG A 159 -13.09 -6.05 -12.41
N ALA A 160 -12.73 -5.50 -11.24
CA ALA A 160 -13.01 -4.10 -10.90
C ALA A 160 -12.24 -3.14 -11.83
N GLU A 161 -10.99 -3.48 -12.17
CA GLU A 161 -10.17 -2.72 -13.11
C GLU A 161 -10.73 -2.77 -14.54
N THR A 162 -11.33 -3.90 -14.94
CA THR A 162 -12.04 -4.00 -16.23
C THR A 162 -13.35 -3.20 -16.25
N ALA A 163 -13.97 -2.97 -15.08
CA ALA A 163 -15.27 -2.32 -14.95
C ALA A 163 -15.18 -0.80 -14.73
N ALA A 164 -14.08 -0.30 -14.18
CA ALA A 164 -13.83 1.13 -14.07
C ALA A 164 -13.54 1.69 -15.46
N SER A 165 -14.50 2.45 -16.03
CA SER A 165 -14.17 3.29 -17.18
C SER A 165 -13.07 4.25 -16.76
N PRO A 166 -11.92 4.31 -17.47
CA PRO A 166 -10.94 5.35 -17.21
C PRO A 166 -11.64 6.70 -17.31
N PRO A 167 -11.30 7.69 -16.46
CA PRO A 167 -11.74 9.05 -16.71
C PRO A 167 -11.35 9.41 -18.15
N PRO A 168 -12.15 10.22 -18.85
CA PRO A 168 -11.87 10.55 -20.25
C PRO A 168 -10.42 11.05 -20.37
N PRO A 169 -9.63 10.50 -21.31
CA PRO A 169 -8.25 10.93 -21.50
C PRO A 169 -8.23 12.41 -21.88
N GLY A 170 -7.23 13.12 -21.38
CA GLY A 170 -6.95 14.48 -21.83
C GLY A 170 -7.97 15.52 -21.34
N GLY A 171 -7.68 16.12 -20.20
CA GLY A 171 -8.35 17.33 -19.74
C GLY A 171 -7.48 18.23 -18.88
N TRP A 172 -6.17 17.97 -18.84
CA TRP A 172 -5.23 18.80 -18.09
C TRP A 172 -5.09 20.14 -18.79
N ALA A 173 -5.48 21.21 -18.10
CA ALA A 173 -5.19 22.57 -18.53
C ALA A 173 -3.80 22.99 -18.04
N ASP A 174 -3.27 24.05 -18.65
CA ASP A 174 -2.06 24.69 -18.15
C ASP A 174 -2.25 25.14 -16.69
N GLY A 175 -1.37 24.67 -15.82
CA GLY A 175 -1.42 25.00 -14.39
C GLY A 175 -2.19 24.01 -13.50
N ASP A 176 -2.78 22.93 -14.04
CA ASP A 176 -3.50 21.90 -13.26
C ASP A 176 -2.60 21.00 -12.38
N TRP A 177 -1.39 21.44 -12.05
CA TRP A 177 -0.41 20.69 -11.28
C TRP A 177 -0.93 20.21 -9.92
N ALA A 178 -1.75 21.01 -9.23
CA ALA A 178 -2.32 20.61 -7.92
C ALA A 178 -3.26 19.39 -8.05
N ARG A 179 -4.20 19.43 -8.99
CA ARG A 179 -5.10 18.30 -9.26
C ARG A 179 -4.33 17.07 -9.76
N PHE A 180 -3.28 17.30 -10.55
CA PHE A 180 -2.40 16.23 -11.00
C PHE A 180 -1.67 15.58 -9.82
N THR A 181 -1.13 16.36 -8.87
CA THR A 181 -0.53 15.85 -7.63
C THR A 181 -1.50 14.98 -6.84
N ASP A 182 -2.74 15.43 -6.61
CA ASP A 182 -3.75 14.65 -5.87
C ASP A 182 -4.04 13.32 -6.56
N THR A 183 -4.15 13.35 -7.89
CA THR A 183 -4.43 12.14 -8.69
C THR A 183 -3.23 11.20 -8.67
N LEU A 184 -2.01 11.72 -8.83
CA LEU A 184 -0.77 10.95 -8.75
C LEU A 184 -0.58 10.34 -7.36
N THR A 185 -0.95 11.04 -6.29
CA THR A 185 -0.91 10.52 -4.91
C THR A 185 -1.76 9.26 -4.78
N ALA A 186 -2.98 9.29 -5.31
CA ALA A 186 -3.86 8.12 -5.29
C ALA A 186 -3.30 6.96 -6.14
N GLU A 187 -2.68 7.27 -7.28
CA GLU A 187 -2.05 6.27 -8.14
C GLU A 187 -0.81 5.62 -7.51
N LEU A 188 0.06 6.40 -6.88
CA LEU A 188 1.23 5.87 -6.17
C LEU A 188 0.81 4.98 -4.99
N ALA A 189 -0.29 5.33 -4.30
CA ALA A 189 -0.84 4.49 -3.23
C ALA A 189 -1.46 3.18 -3.73
N ASP A 190 -1.89 3.12 -5.01
CA ASP A 190 -2.46 1.93 -5.65
C ASP A 190 -1.44 1.15 -6.50
N LEU A 191 -0.20 1.63 -6.63
CA LEU A 191 0.80 1.03 -7.51
C LEU A 191 1.09 -0.41 -7.10
N GLU A 192 0.76 -1.33 -7.99
CA GLU A 192 1.03 -2.75 -7.80
C GLU A 192 2.52 -3.05 -7.90
N PRO A 193 3.00 -4.10 -7.18
CA PRO A 193 4.36 -4.55 -7.34
C PRO A 193 4.64 -4.98 -8.79
N ASP A 194 5.92 -5.03 -9.12
CA ASP A 194 6.45 -5.52 -10.40
C ASP A 194 5.99 -4.70 -11.60
N HIS A 195 5.74 -3.41 -11.39
CA HIS A 195 5.55 -2.43 -12.46
C HIS A 195 6.63 -1.37 -12.43
N VAL A 196 7.08 -1.00 -13.63
CA VAL A 196 7.82 0.23 -13.87
C VAL A 196 6.86 1.20 -14.54
N VAL A 197 6.69 2.38 -13.96
CA VAL A 197 5.87 3.46 -14.53
C VAL A 197 6.76 4.66 -14.79
N ILE A 198 6.67 5.26 -15.98
CA ILE A 198 7.48 6.40 -16.37
C ILE A 198 6.53 7.55 -16.73
N LEU A 199 6.66 8.67 -16.02
CA LEU A 199 6.08 9.95 -16.41
C LEU A 199 7.15 10.74 -17.14
N ALA A 200 6.97 10.95 -18.44
CA ALA A 200 7.94 11.65 -19.28
C ALA A 200 7.31 12.83 -20.00
N ASP A 201 8.09 13.87 -20.23
CA ASP A 201 7.74 14.92 -21.18
C ASP A 201 7.62 14.31 -22.58
N ARG A 202 6.54 14.63 -23.29
CA ARG A 202 6.26 14.15 -24.65
C ARG A 202 7.35 14.55 -25.65
N THR A 203 7.99 15.69 -25.43
CA THR A 203 8.93 16.32 -26.36
C THR A 203 10.39 16.18 -25.94
N ALA A 204 10.64 15.93 -24.65
CA ALA A 204 11.97 15.77 -24.07
C ALA A 204 12.12 14.39 -23.41
N SER A 205 12.71 13.43 -24.12
CA SER A 205 12.84 12.03 -23.65
C SER A 205 13.68 11.87 -22.39
N ASP A 206 14.47 12.87 -22.05
CA ASP A 206 15.35 12.97 -20.90
C ASP A 206 14.71 13.73 -19.73
N ALA A 207 13.50 14.27 -19.88
CA ALA A 207 12.71 14.86 -18.81
C ALA A 207 11.69 13.83 -18.31
N TYR A 208 12.07 13.03 -17.30
CA TYR A 208 11.18 12.02 -16.74
C TYR A 208 11.37 11.79 -15.24
N VAL A 209 10.34 11.24 -14.62
CA VAL A 209 10.38 10.56 -13.32
C VAL A 209 9.80 9.16 -13.51
N GLN A 210 10.47 8.15 -12.97
CA GLN A 210 9.99 6.77 -13.00
C GLN A 210 9.74 6.23 -11.60
N PHE A 211 8.81 5.28 -11.48
CA PHE A 211 8.40 4.63 -10.25
C PHE A 211 8.52 3.12 -10.39
N MET A 212 9.01 2.48 -9.34
CA MET A 212 9.15 1.04 -9.28
C MET A 212 8.80 0.56 -7.88
N GLN A 213 7.97 -0.48 -7.81
CA GLN A 213 7.66 -1.15 -6.57
C GLN A 213 8.06 -2.62 -6.70
N PHE A 214 9.08 -3.05 -5.96
CA PHE A 214 9.56 -4.43 -6.02
C PHE A 214 9.20 -5.17 -4.72
N GLU A 215 8.48 -6.29 -4.84
CA GLU A 215 8.08 -7.13 -3.69
C GLU A 215 9.29 -7.83 -3.06
N GLN A 216 10.39 -8.00 -3.81
CA GLN A 216 11.58 -8.74 -3.37
C GLN A 216 12.36 -8.07 -2.22
N TYR A 217 12.09 -6.79 -1.90
CA TYR A 217 12.71 -6.11 -0.76
C TYR A 217 11.86 -6.27 0.50
N SER A 218 12.52 -6.39 1.67
CA SER A 218 11.84 -6.46 2.96
C SER A 218 12.45 -5.43 3.94
N PRO A 219 11.68 -4.40 4.36
CA PRO A 219 10.33 -4.09 3.89
C PRO A 219 10.33 -3.66 2.41
N PRO A 220 9.23 -3.86 1.67
CA PRO A 220 9.12 -3.34 0.32
C PRO A 220 9.13 -1.81 0.37
N TYR A 221 9.64 -1.20 -0.68
CA TYR A 221 9.63 0.24 -0.85
C TYR A 221 9.23 0.60 -2.27
N LEU A 222 8.58 1.75 -2.39
CA LEU A 222 8.35 2.42 -3.65
C LEU A 222 9.58 3.29 -3.94
N THR A 223 10.27 2.99 -5.04
CA THR A 223 11.39 3.80 -5.53
C THR A 223 10.89 4.75 -6.60
N ALA A 224 11.17 6.03 -6.45
CA ALA A 224 11.14 6.99 -7.53
C ALA A 224 12.57 7.25 -8.02
N GLU A 225 12.72 7.48 -9.32
CA GLU A 225 13.99 7.89 -9.92
C GLU A 225 13.80 9.02 -10.93
N THR A 226 14.80 9.89 -11.04
CA THR A 226 14.93 10.84 -12.16
C THR A 226 16.33 10.79 -12.72
N ILE A 227 16.45 11.06 -14.02
CA ILE A 227 17.70 10.93 -14.78
C ILE A 227 18.89 11.65 -14.12
N SER A 228 20.08 11.05 -14.22
CA SER A 228 21.36 11.71 -13.92
C SER A 228 22.06 12.24 -15.16
N ASP A 229 23.16 12.99 -14.96
CA ASP A 229 23.97 13.51 -16.07
C ASP A 229 24.71 12.41 -16.84
N HIS A 230 24.84 11.21 -16.29
CA HIS A 230 25.58 10.11 -16.91
C HIS A 230 24.98 9.64 -18.24
N PHE A 231 23.66 9.76 -18.39
CA PHE A 231 22.92 9.32 -19.58
C PHE A 231 22.53 10.48 -20.52
N ARG A 232 23.07 11.68 -20.28
CA ARG A 232 22.72 12.89 -21.02
C ARG A 232 23.91 13.35 -21.86
N ASP A 233 23.64 13.78 -23.09
CA ASP A 233 24.64 14.49 -23.88
C ASP A 233 25.11 15.74 -23.13
N ASP A 234 26.37 16.15 -23.31
CA ASP A 234 27.00 17.26 -22.57
C ASP A 234 26.16 18.55 -22.54
N HIS A 235 25.47 18.87 -23.64
CA HIS A 235 24.62 20.06 -23.79
C HIS A 235 23.25 19.95 -23.11
N ARG A 236 22.91 18.77 -22.59
CA ARG A 236 21.66 18.50 -21.89
C ARG A 236 21.86 18.25 -20.41
N GLN A 237 23.10 18.17 -19.91
CA GLN A 237 23.37 17.95 -18.49
C GLN A 237 22.61 18.96 -17.61
N LEU A 238 22.19 18.50 -16.43
CA LEU A 238 21.61 19.34 -15.40
C LEU A 238 22.60 20.45 -15.05
N THR A 239 22.08 21.65 -14.88
CA THR A 239 22.84 22.78 -14.33
C THR A 239 23.15 22.56 -12.85
N PRO A 240 24.16 23.25 -12.29
CA PRO A 240 24.40 23.22 -10.84
C PRO A 240 23.15 23.56 -10.02
N ASP A 241 22.37 24.55 -10.45
CA ASP A 241 21.13 24.98 -9.76
C ASP A 241 20.05 23.90 -9.82
N GLN A 242 19.90 23.20 -10.95
CA GLN A 242 18.98 22.06 -11.08
C GLN A 242 19.37 20.90 -10.14
N ARG A 243 20.66 20.56 -10.06
CA ARG A 243 21.14 19.52 -9.11
C ARG A 243 20.91 19.94 -7.66
N GLN A 244 21.20 21.20 -7.32
CA GLN A 244 20.91 21.74 -5.98
C GLN A 244 19.41 21.68 -5.68
N ARG A 245 18.56 21.98 -6.66
CA ARG A 245 17.11 21.88 -6.52
C ARG A 245 16.65 20.45 -6.28
N LEU A 246 17.21 19.45 -6.99
CA LEU A 246 16.93 18.03 -6.73
C LEU A 246 17.26 17.64 -5.29
N THR A 247 18.45 17.99 -4.79
CA THR A 247 18.82 17.75 -3.38
C THR A 247 17.87 18.46 -2.42
N ALA A 248 17.49 19.70 -2.68
CA ALA A 248 16.57 20.46 -1.83
C ALA A 248 15.14 19.88 -1.81
N LEU A 249 14.72 19.22 -2.89
CA LEU A 249 13.46 18.47 -2.96
C LEU A 249 13.52 17.14 -2.19
N GLY A 250 14.71 16.68 -1.82
CA GLY A 250 14.93 15.45 -1.07
C GLY A 250 15.36 14.25 -1.91
N TRP A 251 15.75 14.47 -3.17
CA TRP A 251 16.38 13.42 -3.98
C TRP A 251 17.76 13.05 -3.44
N GLU A 252 18.06 11.76 -3.43
CA GLU A 252 19.38 11.23 -3.14
C GLU A 252 20.24 11.30 -4.41
N PRO A 253 21.47 11.83 -4.32
CA PRO A 253 22.34 11.96 -5.47
C PRO A 253 22.76 10.59 -6.00
N PRO A 254 22.99 10.47 -7.32
CA PRO A 254 23.43 9.22 -7.91
C PRO A 254 24.81 8.81 -7.39
N ASP A 255 24.98 7.52 -7.12
CA ASP A 255 26.31 6.92 -6.94
C ASP A 255 26.83 6.47 -8.32
N GLY A 256 27.86 7.15 -8.82
CA GLY A 256 28.45 6.89 -10.13
C GLY A 256 27.47 7.11 -11.29
N ALA A 257 27.14 6.01 -12.00
CA ALA A 257 26.28 6.01 -13.19
C ALA A 257 24.78 5.86 -12.86
N ALA A 258 24.39 5.86 -11.59
CA ALA A 258 23.00 5.70 -11.18
C ALA A 258 22.14 6.94 -11.54
N ASN A 259 20.82 6.80 -11.38
CA ASN A 259 19.88 7.93 -11.38
C ASN A 259 19.83 8.59 -10.00
N TRP A 260 19.23 9.78 -9.92
CA TRP A 260 18.79 10.33 -8.64
C TRP A 260 17.63 9.49 -8.11
N THR A 261 17.63 9.16 -6.83
CA THR A 261 16.65 8.22 -6.26
C THR A 261 15.92 8.81 -5.06
N ARG A 262 14.71 8.28 -4.80
CA ARG A 262 13.98 8.52 -3.56
C ARG A 262 13.20 7.26 -3.21
N HIS A 263 13.29 6.84 -1.96
CA HIS A 263 12.57 5.68 -1.46
C HIS A 263 11.44 6.10 -0.50
N LEU A 264 10.31 5.40 -0.61
CA LEU A 264 9.19 5.45 0.31
C LEU A 264 8.92 4.04 0.85
N GLU A 265 9.20 3.83 2.14
CA GLU A 265 8.96 2.55 2.81
C GLU A 265 7.46 2.21 2.87
N TRP A 266 7.13 0.92 2.70
CA TRP A 266 5.75 0.46 2.71
C TRP A 266 5.41 -0.40 3.96
N PRO A 267 4.17 -0.36 4.49
CA PRO A 267 3.10 0.60 4.16
C PRO A 267 3.47 2.03 4.54
N ALA A 268 3.22 2.95 3.62
CA ALA A 268 3.35 4.37 3.88
C ALA A 268 2.01 4.95 4.29
N ARG A 269 2.07 6.04 5.06
CA ARG A 269 0.94 6.93 5.30
C ARG A 269 0.64 7.76 4.04
N TRP A 270 -0.59 8.25 3.93
CA TRP A 270 -1.06 9.08 2.81
C TRP A 270 -0.14 10.27 2.54
N ASP A 271 0.27 10.98 3.59
CA ASP A 271 1.21 12.11 3.47
C ASP A 271 2.56 11.71 2.87
N GLY A 272 2.98 10.45 3.01
CA GLY A 272 4.18 9.91 2.37
C GLY A 272 4.03 9.87 0.85
N TYR A 273 2.90 9.34 0.36
CA TYR A 273 2.57 9.32 -1.06
C TYR A 273 2.39 10.74 -1.62
N HIS A 274 1.73 11.62 -0.86
CA HIS A 274 1.52 13.01 -1.28
C HIS A 274 2.86 13.75 -1.44
N ARG A 275 3.77 13.62 -0.47
CA ARG A 275 5.11 14.23 -0.58
C ARG A 275 5.89 13.67 -1.77
N LEU A 276 5.74 12.40 -2.11
CA LEU A 276 6.39 11.81 -3.28
C LEU A 276 5.80 12.35 -4.59
N ALA A 277 4.47 12.53 -4.65
CA ALA A 277 3.79 13.16 -5.78
C ALA A 277 4.20 14.64 -5.95
N ASP A 278 4.27 15.41 -4.86
CA ASP A 278 4.74 16.79 -4.86
C ASP A 278 6.18 16.90 -5.38
N LEU A 279 7.07 16.05 -4.86
CA LEU A 279 8.46 15.97 -5.28
C LEU A 279 8.55 15.66 -6.78
N THR A 280 7.73 14.73 -7.28
CA THR A 280 7.65 14.38 -8.71
C THR A 280 7.25 15.58 -9.55
N VAL A 281 6.16 16.25 -9.18
CA VAL A 281 5.64 17.42 -9.90
C VAL A 281 6.63 18.57 -9.88
N ALA A 282 7.26 18.84 -8.73
CA ALA A 282 8.30 19.86 -8.63
C ALA A 282 9.52 19.51 -9.49
N THR A 283 9.92 18.25 -9.58
CA THR A 283 11.01 17.82 -10.46
C THR A 283 10.66 18.00 -11.93
N LEU A 284 9.49 17.53 -12.38
CA LEU A 284 9.07 17.68 -13.77
C LEU A 284 8.95 19.16 -14.17
N ARG A 285 8.31 19.97 -13.32
CA ARG A 285 8.03 21.38 -13.59
C ARG A 285 9.25 22.28 -13.39
N ASP A 286 9.86 22.24 -12.21
CA ASP A 286 10.89 23.22 -11.80
C ASP A 286 12.29 22.82 -12.26
N VAL A 287 12.57 21.51 -12.38
CA VAL A 287 13.89 21.00 -12.79
C VAL A 287 13.92 20.71 -14.27
N HIS A 288 12.98 19.93 -14.77
CA HIS A 288 12.97 19.53 -16.19
C HIS A 288 12.25 20.52 -17.11
N GLY A 289 11.51 21.48 -16.54
CA GLY A 289 10.85 22.53 -17.32
C GLY A 289 9.59 22.08 -18.07
N THR A 290 9.02 20.93 -17.74
CA THR A 290 7.73 20.49 -18.29
C THR A 290 6.66 21.52 -17.90
N ARG A 291 6.01 22.11 -18.91
CA ARG A 291 5.15 23.29 -18.73
C ARG A 291 3.82 22.94 -18.08
N SER A 292 3.23 21.82 -18.51
CA SER A 292 1.88 21.42 -18.14
C SER A 292 1.78 19.89 -17.97
N PRO A 293 0.89 19.37 -17.11
CA PRO A 293 0.62 17.93 -17.08
C PRO A 293 0.14 17.38 -18.43
N ALA A 294 -0.47 18.22 -19.28
CA ALA A 294 -0.88 17.84 -20.63
C ALA A 294 0.29 17.47 -21.56
N ASP A 295 1.48 17.99 -21.26
CA ASP A 295 2.70 17.69 -22.00
C ASP A 295 3.29 16.33 -21.57
N LEU A 296 2.76 15.68 -20.54
CA LEU A 296 3.24 14.37 -20.08
C LEU A 296 2.65 13.22 -20.91
N VAL A 297 3.43 12.16 -21.00
CA VAL A 297 3.03 10.84 -21.50
C VAL A 297 3.40 9.78 -20.46
N LEU A 298 2.62 8.69 -20.48
CA LEU A 298 2.82 7.53 -19.63
C LEU A 298 3.61 6.47 -20.41
N GLY A 299 4.74 6.04 -19.89
CA GLY A 299 5.47 4.86 -20.36
C GLY A 299 5.61 3.85 -19.25
N GLY A 300 6.20 2.71 -19.56
CA GLY A 300 6.50 1.68 -18.58
C GLY A 300 6.06 0.30 -19.01
N TRP A 301 6.21 -0.66 -18.11
CA TRP A 301 5.92 -2.07 -18.36
C TRP A 301 5.70 -2.80 -17.03
N GLY A 302 4.85 -3.82 -17.03
CA GLY A 302 4.91 -4.86 -16.00
C GLY A 302 6.16 -5.72 -16.17
N TYR A 303 6.59 -6.43 -15.12
CA TYR A 303 7.78 -7.30 -15.16
C TYR A 303 7.69 -8.43 -16.20
N ASP A 304 6.48 -8.84 -16.57
CA ASP A 304 6.22 -9.77 -17.68
C ASP A 304 6.36 -9.12 -19.08
N HIS A 305 6.59 -7.81 -19.15
CA HIS A 305 6.64 -6.96 -20.35
C HIS A 305 5.38 -6.96 -21.22
N THR A 306 4.28 -7.52 -20.72
CA THR A 306 3.00 -7.62 -21.45
C THR A 306 1.93 -6.69 -20.89
N ARG A 307 2.04 -6.30 -19.62
CA ARG A 307 1.10 -5.37 -18.99
C ARG A 307 1.46 -3.91 -19.27
N PRO A 308 0.48 -3.07 -19.68
CA PRO A 308 0.70 -1.64 -19.86
C PRO A 308 1.04 -0.96 -18.53
N PRO A 309 1.65 0.24 -18.55
CA PRO A 309 1.95 0.95 -17.32
C PRO A 309 0.66 1.30 -16.57
N PRO A 310 0.57 1.02 -15.26
CA PRO A 310 -0.54 1.47 -14.44
C PRO A 310 -0.51 3.01 -14.32
N PHE A 311 -1.66 3.58 -13.95
CA PHE A 311 -2.02 5.00 -13.71
C PHE A 311 -3.23 5.48 -14.55
N PRO A 312 -4.33 4.70 -14.61
CA PRO A 312 -5.45 5.01 -15.49
C PRO A 312 -6.15 6.34 -15.17
N ARG A 313 -6.12 6.80 -13.91
CA ARG A 313 -6.80 8.04 -13.49
C ARG A 313 -6.09 9.29 -13.96
N LEU A 314 -4.81 9.21 -14.34
CA LEU A 314 -4.09 10.34 -14.92
C LEU A 314 -4.58 10.68 -16.33
N GLY A 315 -5.21 9.75 -17.05
CA GLY A 315 -5.74 10.00 -18.40
C GLY A 315 -4.68 10.48 -19.41
N LEU A 316 -3.41 10.13 -19.20
CA LEU A 316 -2.29 10.47 -20.07
C LEU A 316 -2.24 9.50 -21.27
N ALA A 317 -1.70 9.99 -22.39
CA ALA A 317 -1.42 9.12 -23.53
C ALA A 317 -0.25 8.17 -23.21
N THR A 318 -0.35 6.92 -23.66
CA THR A 318 0.74 5.94 -23.52
C THR A 318 1.76 6.10 -24.65
N ARG A 319 3.05 5.98 -24.34
CA ARG A 319 4.16 5.97 -25.30
C ARG A 319 4.53 4.56 -25.73
#